data_AF-A0A7S2JCD5-F1
#
_entry.id   AF-A0A7S2JCD5-F1
#
_cell.length_a   1.000
_cell.length_b   1.000
_cell.length_c   1.000
_cell.angle_alpha   90.00
_cell.angle_beta   90.00
_cell.angle_gamma   90.00
#
_symmetry.space_group_name_H-M   'P 1'
#
loop_
_entity.id
_entity.type
_entity.pdbx_description
1 polymer ?
#
loop_
_entity_poly.entity_id
_entity_poly.type
_entity_poly.pdbx_seq_one_letter_code
_entity_poly.pdbx_strand_id
1 'polypeptide(L)'
;ELGNGMIAFHDAMKISYIPFPFPYAQTCDCLLILHWLIVAFVTASWVTSPPWGAVFVVIQVLILWSLNYIAREIENPFGTDANDIDGRQMQEELNRHLLLLLQPETRRTPRLAEDVVLCEFIQEEEIDVRSFCEVWKDLDDSSA
;
A
#
# COMPACT_ATOMS: atom_id res chain seq x y z
N GLU A 1 12.52 15.29 1.35
CA GLU A 1 11.06 15.51 1.19
C GLU A 1 10.58 15.64 -0.26
N LEU A 2 10.90 16.70 -1.03
CA LEU A 2 10.39 16.83 -2.41
C LEU A 2 10.80 15.66 -3.33
N GLY A 3 12.07 15.22 -3.21
CA GLY A 3 12.57 14.03 -3.93
C GLY A 3 11.81 12.75 -3.57
N ASN A 4 11.47 12.56 -2.29
CA ASN A 4 10.67 11.41 -1.83
C ASN A 4 9.25 11.46 -2.40
N GLY A 5 8.63 12.64 -2.45
CA GLY A 5 7.33 12.84 -3.08
C GLY A 5 7.34 12.52 -4.58
N MET A 6 8.40 12.92 -5.29
CA MET A 6 8.59 12.55 -6.70
C MET A 6 8.78 11.04 -6.91
N ILE A 7 9.47 10.34 -6.00
CA ILE A 7 9.62 8.88 -6.07
C ILE A 7 8.25 8.21 -5.90
N ALA A 8 7.50 8.58 -4.86
CA ALA A 8 6.18 8.03 -4.59
C ALA A 8 5.19 8.27 -5.74
N PHE A 9 5.24 9.45 -6.37
CA PHE A 9 4.44 9.74 -7.57
C PHE A 9 4.79 8.82 -8.74
N HIS A 10 6.08 8.62 -9.03
CA HIS A 10 6.51 7.71 -10.09
C HIS A 10 6.14 6.25 -9.79
N ASP A 11 6.18 5.83 -8.52
CA ASP A 11 5.77 4.48 -8.12
C ASP A 11 4.26 4.27 -8.31
N ALA A 12 3.44 5.25 -7.95
CA ALA A 12 2.00 5.22 -8.25
C ALA A 12 1.74 5.18 -9.77
N MET A 13 2.49 5.94 -10.57
CA MET A 13 2.39 5.87 -12.03
C MET A 13 2.73 4.48 -12.58
N LYS A 14 3.74 3.80 -12.04
CA LYS A 14 4.07 2.42 -12.48
C LYS A 14 2.87 1.49 -12.29
N ILE A 15 2.18 1.58 -11.15
CA ILE A 15 0.99 0.77 -10.86
C ILE A 15 -0.14 1.08 -11.86
N SER A 16 -0.34 2.36 -12.20
CA SER A 16 -1.37 2.77 -13.16
C SER A 16 -1.07 2.36 -14.62
N TYR A 17 0.19 2.45 -15.05
CA TYR A 17 0.56 2.24 -16.45
C TYR A 17 0.99 0.82 -16.82
N ILE A 18 1.36 -0.01 -15.84
CA ILE A 18 1.82 -1.37 -16.07
C ILE A 18 0.67 -2.32 -15.69
N PRO A 19 -0.21 -2.68 -16.66
CA PRO A 19 -1.33 -3.55 -16.37
C PRO A 19 -0.84 -4.96 -16.03
N PHE A 20 -1.70 -5.70 -15.31
CA PHE A 20 -1.47 -7.12 -15.08
C PHE A 20 -1.27 -7.87 -16.41
N PRO A 21 -0.30 -8.80 -16.51
CA PRO A 21 0.03 -9.44 -17.78
C PRO A 21 -1.17 -10.19 -18.38
N PHE A 22 -1.56 -9.79 -19.59
CA PHE A 22 -2.72 -10.36 -20.28
C PHE A 22 -2.71 -11.89 -20.39
N PRO A 23 -1.59 -12.57 -20.73
CA PRO A 23 -1.58 -14.04 -20.79
C PRO A 23 -1.89 -14.72 -19.44
N TYR A 24 -1.53 -14.08 -18.32
CA TYR A 24 -1.86 -14.59 -16.99
C TYR A 24 -3.36 -14.46 -16.73
N ALA A 25 -3.95 -13.30 -17.03
CA ALA A 25 -5.39 -13.09 -16.87
C ALA A 25 -6.20 -14.11 -17.69
N GLN A 26 -5.81 -14.33 -18.94
CA GLN A 26 -6.44 -15.33 -19.80
C GLN A 26 -6.32 -16.75 -19.24
N THR A 27 -5.17 -17.09 -18.66
CA THR A 27 -4.96 -18.43 -18.08
C THR A 27 -5.86 -18.64 -16.87
N CYS A 28 -5.99 -17.65 -15.98
CA CYS A 28 -6.93 -17.70 -14.86
C CYS A 28 -8.37 -17.91 -15.34
N ASP A 29 -8.83 -17.14 -16.33
CA ASP A 29 -10.18 -17.28 -16.87
C ASP A 29 -10.42 -18.66 -17.50
N CYS A 30 -9.46 -19.15 -18.28
CA CYS A 30 -9.52 -20.48 -18.86
C CYS A 30 -9.63 -21.57 -17.78
N LEU A 31 -8.86 -21.46 -16.70
CA LEU A 31 -8.92 -22.40 -15.57
C LEU A 31 -10.27 -22.32 -14.85
N LEU A 32 -10.83 -21.13 -14.64
CA LEU A 32 -12.15 -20.95 -14.02
C LEU A 32 -13.27 -21.54 -14.87
N ILE A 33 -13.23 -21.36 -16.18
CA ILE A 33 -14.19 -21.94 -17.13
C ILE A 33 -14.08 -23.47 -17.11
N LEU A 34 -12.86 -24.01 -17.17
CA LEU A 34 -12.62 -25.45 -17.10
C LEU A 34 -13.14 -26.04 -15.78
N HIS A 35 -12.83 -25.38 -14.66
CA HIS A 35 -13.35 -25.76 -13.34
C HIS A 35 -14.88 -25.74 -13.34
N TRP A 36 -15.52 -24.68 -13.84
CA TRP A 36 -16.98 -24.56 -13.90
C TRP A 36 -17.65 -25.71 -14.68
N LEU A 37 -17.03 -26.16 -15.78
CA LEU A 37 -17.53 -27.28 -16.57
C LEU A 37 -17.38 -28.63 -15.85
N ILE A 38 -16.27 -28.83 -15.12
CA ILE A 38 -15.91 -30.13 -14.55
C ILE A 38 -16.47 -30.34 -13.12
N VAL A 39 -16.58 -29.27 -12.32
CA VAL A 39 -16.87 -29.35 -10.88
C VAL A 39 -18.20 -30.05 -10.56
N ALA A 40 -19.21 -29.92 -11.43
CA ALA A 40 -20.49 -30.60 -11.26
C ALA A 40 -20.36 -32.13 -11.36
N PHE A 41 -19.59 -32.62 -12.34
CA PHE A 41 -19.36 -34.06 -12.54
C PHE A 41 -18.52 -34.65 -11.40
N VAL A 42 -17.46 -33.95 -11.00
CA VAL A 42 -16.62 -34.36 -9.88
C VAL A 42 -17.46 -34.42 -8.61
N THR A 43 -18.21 -33.35 -8.28
CA THR A 43 -19.02 -33.31 -7.05
C THR A 43 -20.10 -34.40 -7.06
N ALA A 44 -20.74 -34.66 -8.20
CA ALA A 44 -21.74 -35.74 -8.33
C ALA A 44 -21.16 -37.15 -8.09
N SER A 45 -19.88 -37.37 -8.40
CA SER A 45 -19.23 -38.66 -8.10
C SER A 45 -18.82 -38.84 -6.62
N TRP A 46 -18.69 -37.74 -5.87
CA TRP A 46 -18.24 -37.76 -4.46
C TRP A 46 -19.38 -37.62 -3.45
N VAL A 47 -20.47 -36.94 -3.82
CA VAL A 47 -21.56 -36.59 -2.91
C VAL A 47 -22.82 -37.39 -3.26
N THR A 48 -23.22 -38.29 -2.36
CA THR A 48 -24.41 -39.15 -2.57
C THR A 48 -25.72 -38.37 -2.48
N SER A 49 -25.78 -37.33 -1.64
CA SER A 49 -26.99 -36.54 -1.41
C SER A 49 -27.13 -35.38 -2.40
N PRO A 50 -28.13 -35.38 -3.31
CA PRO A 50 -28.25 -34.37 -4.36
C PRO A 50 -28.37 -32.92 -3.85
N PRO A 51 -29.14 -32.60 -2.79
CA PRO A 51 -29.20 -31.23 -2.27
C PRO A 51 -27.85 -30.70 -1.80
N TRP A 52 -27.07 -31.54 -1.14
CA TRP A 52 -25.72 -31.20 -0.67
C TRP A 52 -24.75 -31.05 -1.85
N GLY A 53 -24.85 -31.90 -2.87
CA GLY A 53 -24.07 -31.76 -4.10
C GLY A 53 -24.30 -30.42 -4.79
N ALA A 54 -25.56 -29.98 -4.90
CA ALA A 54 -25.90 -28.68 -5.46
C ALA A 54 -25.30 -27.51 -4.65
N VAL A 55 -25.41 -27.57 -3.32
CA VAL A 55 -24.80 -26.56 -2.43
C VAL A 55 -23.30 -26.47 -2.64
N PHE A 56 -22.59 -27.60 -2.69
CA PHE A 56 -21.15 -27.62 -2.88
C PHE A 56 -20.72 -27.09 -4.24
N VAL A 57 -21.43 -27.42 -5.32
CA VAL A 57 -21.14 -26.89 -6.66
C VAL A 57 -21.30 -25.36 -6.67
N VAL A 58 -22.42 -24.85 -6.14
CA VAL A 58 -22.70 -23.41 -6.10
C VAL A 58 -21.65 -22.67 -5.28
N ILE A 59 -21.28 -23.17 -4.08
CA ILE A 59 -20.30 -22.50 -3.23
C ILE A 59 -18.92 -22.44 -3.90
N GLN A 60 -18.46 -23.52 -4.54
CA GLN A 60 -17.15 -23.56 -5.19
C GLN A 60 -17.09 -22.61 -6.37
N VAL A 61 -18.12 -22.63 -7.24
CA VAL A 61 -18.21 -21.72 -8.38
C VAL A 61 -18.29 -20.27 -7.91
N LEU A 62 -19.17 -19.98 -6.96
CA LEU A 62 -19.38 -18.62 -6.44
C LEU A 62 -18.07 -18.05 -5.89
N ILE A 63 -17.39 -18.76 -4.99
CA ILE A 63 -16.16 -18.28 -4.36
C ILE A 63 -15.08 -17.99 -5.39
N LEU A 64 -14.81 -18.91 -6.32
CA LEU A 64 -13.74 -18.74 -7.30
C LEU A 64 -14.01 -17.60 -8.27
N TRP A 65 -15.25 -17.47 -8.76
CA TRP A 65 -15.61 -16.35 -9.63
C TRP A 65 -15.62 -15.02 -8.88
N SER A 66 -16.14 -14.98 -7.64
CA SER A 66 -16.07 -13.78 -6.80
C SER A 66 -14.63 -13.32 -6.57
N LEU A 67 -13.71 -14.23 -6.25
CA LEU A 67 -12.30 -13.90 -6.09
C LEU A 67 -11.68 -13.34 -7.38
N ASN A 68 -12.00 -13.92 -8.54
CA ASN A 68 -11.53 -13.41 -9.84
C ASN A 68 -12.03 -11.99 -10.13
N TYR A 69 -13.31 -11.71 -9.85
CA TYR A 69 -13.86 -10.37 -10.03
C TYR A 69 -13.25 -9.35 -9.06
N ILE A 70 -13.08 -9.72 -7.79
CA ILE A 70 -12.42 -8.86 -6.80
C ILE A 70 -10.97 -8.56 -7.20
N ALA A 71 -10.23 -9.57 -7.68
CA ALA A 71 -8.86 -9.38 -8.14
C ALA A 71 -8.79 -8.36 -9.29
N ARG A 72 -9.69 -8.49 -10.28
CA ARG A 72 -9.77 -7.55 -11.41
C ARG A 72 -10.08 -6.11 -10.99
N GLU A 73 -10.91 -5.93 -9.97
CA GLU A 73 -11.20 -4.60 -9.42
C GLU A 73 -9.94 -4.00 -8.78
N ILE A 74 -9.24 -4.79 -7.96
CA ILE A 74 -8.04 -4.34 -7.22
C ILE A 74 -6.87 -4.03 -8.16
N GLU A 75 -6.84 -4.62 -9.36
CA GLU A 75 -5.82 -4.34 -10.38
C GLU A 75 -5.89 -2.90 -10.93
N ASN A 76 -7.02 -2.18 -10.80
CA ASN A 76 -7.19 -0.82 -11.31
C ASN A 76 -7.59 0.20 -10.22
N PRO A 77 -6.75 0.43 -9.19
CA PRO A 77 -7.13 1.23 -8.01
C PRO A 77 -7.30 2.74 -8.27
N PHE A 78 -6.94 3.22 -9.47
CA PHE A 78 -7.02 4.63 -9.88
C PHE A 78 -8.13 4.87 -10.92
N GLY A 79 -9.11 3.96 -10.99
CA GLY A 79 -10.25 4.05 -11.89
C GLY A 79 -11.32 5.05 -11.43
N THR A 80 -12.58 4.70 -11.70
CA THR A 80 -13.75 5.51 -11.37
C THR A 80 -14.83 4.74 -10.61
N ASP A 81 -14.53 3.52 -10.19
CA ASP A 81 -15.44 2.65 -9.45
C ASP A 81 -15.56 3.10 -8.00
N ALA A 82 -16.62 2.64 -7.32
CA ALA A 82 -16.95 3.10 -5.97
C ALA A 82 -15.88 2.74 -4.92
N ASN A 83 -15.05 1.73 -5.22
CA ASN A 83 -13.98 1.26 -4.33
C ASN A 83 -12.58 1.77 -4.75
N ASP A 84 -12.51 2.65 -5.76
CA ASP A 84 -11.26 3.25 -6.21
C ASP A 84 -10.81 4.39 -5.30
N ILE A 85 -9.52 4.73 -5.40
CA ILE A 85 -8.92 5.81 -4.65
C ILE A 85 -9.44 7.16 -5.18
N ASP A 86 -9.94 8.02 -4.28
CA ASP A 86 -10.35 9.38 -4.63
C ASP A 86 -9.13 10.31 -4.82
N GLY A 87 -8.58 10.28 -6.04
CA GLY A 87 -7.47 11.14 -6.42
C GLY A 87 -7.79 12.63 -6.34
N ARG A 88 -9.07 13.04 -6.47
CA ARG A 88 -9.47 14.45 -6.35
C ARG A 88 -9.33 14.89 -4.90
N GLN A 89 -9.91 14.14 -3.97
CA GLN A 89 -9.83 14.45 -2.55
C GLN A 89 -8.38 14.49 -2.06
N MET A 90 -7.55 13.53 -2.51
CA MET A 90 -6.12 13.50 -2.17
C MET A 90 -5.38 14.75 -2.67
N GLN A 91 -5.67 15.21 -3.89
CA GLN A 91 -5.07 16.42 -4.45
C GLN A 91 -5.53 17.68 -3.71
N GLU A 92 -6.81 17.76 -3.34
CA GLU A 92 -7.35 18.88 -2.55
C GLU A 92 -6.66 18.97 -1.17
N GLU A 93 -6.43 17.83 -0.52
CA GLU A 93 -5.72 17.79 0.77
C GLU A 93 -4.24 18.17 0.63
N LEU A 94 -3.57 17.71 -0.43
CA LEU A 94 -2.20 18.12 -0.73
C LEU A 94 -2.12 19.65 -0.92
N ASN A 95 -3.04 20.23 -1.70
CA ASN A 95 -3.09 21.67 -1.92
C ASN A 95 -3.30 22.43 -0.60
N ARG A 96 -4.16 21.92 0.29
CA ARG A 96 -4.40 22.50 1.61
C ARG A 96 -3.12 22.50 2.46
N HIS A 97 -2.38 21.40 2.49
CA HIS A 97 -1.10 21.32 3.19
C HIS A 97 -0.06 22.28 2.61
N LEU A 98 0.04 22.40 1.28
CA LEU A 98 0.95 23.36 0.65
C LEU A 98 0.60 24.81 1.02
N LEU A 99 -0.68 25.15 1.13
CA LEU A 99 -1.11 26.48 1.56
C LEU A 99 -0.78 26.76 3.04
N LEU A 100 -0.85 25.75 3.92
CA LEU A 100 -0.43 25.91 5.33
C LEU A 100 1.05 26.29 5.46
N LEU A 101 1.91 25.76 4.58
CA LEU A 101 3.33 26.11 4.57
C LEU A 101 3.60 27.57 4.19
N LEU A 102 2.63 28.27 3.60
CA LEU A 102 2.73 29.68 3.26
C LEU A 102 2.26 30.61 4.39
N GLN A 103 1.62 30.07 5.44
CA GLN A 103 1.10 30.87 6.55
C GLN A 103 2.23 31.56 7.32
N PRO A 104 2.10 32.85 7.69
CA PRO A 104 3.12 33.56 8.45
C PRO A 104 3.49 32.90 9.78
N GLU A 105 2.53 32.19 10.40
CA GLU A 105 2.68 31.49 11.66
C GLU A 105 3.64 30.30 11.57
N THR A 106 3.73 29.66 10.39
CA THR A 106 4.64 28.52 10.15
C THR A 106 6.07 28.97 9.83
N ARG A 107 6.30 30.29 9.66
CA ARG A 107 7.64 30.89 9.52
C ARG A 107 8.33 31.20 10.86
N ARG A 108 7.70 30.89 11.99
CA ARG A 108 8.30 31.11 13.31
C ARG A 108 9.36 30.04 13.57
N THR A 109 10.61 30.47 13.64
CA THR A 109 11.69 29.64 14.19
C THR A 109 11.52 29.56 15.70
N PRO A 110 11.54 28.36 16.31
CA PRO A 110 11.50 28.24 17.76
C PRO A 110 12.72 28.98 18.35
N ARG A 111 12.47 29.74 19.41
CA ARG A 111 13.51 30.41 20.19
C ARG A 111 13.68 29.65 21.49
N LEU A 112 14.92 29.51 21.93
CA LEU A 112 15.22 28.98 23.25
C LEU A 112 14.55 29.89 24.29
N ALA A 113 13.73 29.32 25.17
CA ALA A 113 13.05 30.08 26.20
C ALA A 113 14.04 30.39 27.34
N GLU A 114 13.98 31.59 27.91
CA GLU A 114 14.94 32.06 28.93
C GLU A 114 14.81 31.31 30.27
N ASP A 115 13.69 30.60 30.47
CA ASP A 115 13.35 29.76 31.62
C ASP A 115 13.74 28.29 31.45
N VAL A 116 14.44 27.93 30.35
CA VAL A 116 15.03 26.60 30.22
C VAL A 116 16.16 26.47 31.23
N VAL A 117 15.88 25.74 32.31
CA VAL A 117 16.93 25.18 33.17
C VAL A 117 17.75 24.25 32.27
N LEU A 118 18.96 24.68 31.90
CA LEU A 118 19.96 23.73 31.43
C LEU A 118 20.08 22.71 32.57
N CYS A 119 19.70 21.45 32.35
CA CYS A 119 19.88 20.43 33.37
C CYS A 119 21.37 20.34 33.72
N GLU A 120 21.81 21.06 34.75
CA GLU A 120 23.17 21.01 35.32
C GLU A 120 23.47 19.66 36.00
N PHE A 121 22.60 18.66 35.85
CA PHE A 121 22.79 17.30 36.36
C PHE A 121 22.89 16.25 35.25
N ILE A 122 23.48 16.59 34.11
CA ILE A 122 24.29 15.59 33.42
C ILE A 122 25.62 15.61 34.15
N GLN A 123 25.78 14.70 35.10
CA GLN A 123 27.08 14.28 35.62
C GLN A 123 28.03 14.20 34.42
N GLU A 124 29.19 14.86 34.46
CA GLU A 124 30.19 14.91 33.39
C GLU A 124 30.61 13.49 32.95
N GLU A 125 29.76 12.80 32.23
CA GLU A 125 30.10 11.75 31.32
C GLU A 125 30.33 12.49 30.02
N GLU A 126 31.59 12.47 29.58
CA GLU A 126 32.12 13.06 28.36
C GLU A 126 31.10 12.91 27.22
N ILE A 127 30.30 13.97 26.97
CA ILE A 127 29.33 13.96 25.89
C ILE A 127 30.16 14.10 24.61
N ASP A 128 30.35 12.96 23.94
CA ASP A 128 31.00 12.89 22.65
C ASP A 128 30.13 13.59 21.61
N VAL A 129 30.41 14.88 21.40
CA VAL A 129 29.66 15.74 20.48
C VAL A 129 30.13 15.42 19.06
N ARG A 130 29.53 14.39 18.46
CA ARG A 130 29.75 14.05 17.05
C ARG A 130 28.77 14.78 16.15
N SER A 131 29.25 15.24 15.01
CA SER A 131 28.35 15.68 13.94
C SER A 131 27.55 14.49 13.41
N PHE A 132 26.34 14.73 12.90
CA PHE A 132 25.52 13.69 12.26
C PHE A 132 26.27 12.95 11.13
N CYS A 133 27.23 13.61 10.47
CA CYS A 133 28.09 12.99 9.46
C CYS A 133 29.12 12.02 10.06
N GLU A 134 29.65 12.27 11.24
CA GLU A 134 30.63 11.40 11.91
C GLU A 134 29.96 10.14 12.45
N VAL A 135 28.78 10.30 13.07
CA VAL A 135 27.98 9.15 13.56
C VAL A 135 27.64 8.18 12.43
N TRP A 136 27.34 8.69 11.23
CA TRP A 136 26.97 7.85 10.09
C TRP A 136 28.15 7.16 9.41
N LYS A 137 29.34 7.76 9.43
CA LYS A 137 30.56 7.15 8.87
C LYS A 137 31.03 5.94 9.68
N ASP A 138 30.94 6.02 11.01
CA ASP A 138 31.33 4.92 11.87
C ASP A 138 30.43 3.69 11.74
N LEU A 139 29.17 3.89 11.34
CA LEU A 139 28.22 2.81 11.06
C LEU A 139 28.53 2.08 9.74
N ASP A 140 29.01 2.80 8.73
CA ASP A 140 29.45 2.18 7.47
C ASP A 140 30.75 1.38 7.69
N ASP A 141 31.71 1.92 8.45
CA ASP A 141 33.00 1.27 8.72
C ASP A 141 32.92 0.07 9.68
N SER A 142 31.88 -0.03 10.51
CA SER A 142 31.66 -1.17 11.42
C SER A 142 30.89 -2.35 10.80
N SER A 143 30.53 -2.25 9.52
CA SER A 143 29.90 -3.31 8.72
C SER A 143 30.82 -3.98 7.69
N ALA A 144 32.14 -3.77 7.82
CA ALA A 144 33.19 -4.41 7.01
C ALA A 144 34.10 -5.33 7.85
#